data_AF-A0A9N9G2L3-F1
#
_entry.id   AF-A0A9N9G2L3-F1
#
_cell.length_a   1.000
_cell.length_b   1.000
_cell.length_c   1.000
_cell.angle_alpha   90.00
_cell.angle_beta   90.00
_cell.angle_gamma   90.00
#
_symmetry.space_group_name_H-M   'P 1'
#
loop_
_entity.id
_entity.type
_entity.pdbx_description
1 polymer ?
#
loop_
_entity_poly.entity_id
_entity_poly.type
_entity_poly.pdbx_seq_one_letter_code
_entity_poly.pdbx_strand_id
1 'polypeptide(L)'
;MSPPPLPNDVIQHVLANLPVKQIYLLRGVNRDWYSIHEHAIKQHLSFSDSKVLVRLGPSSKAKDPKFSIALDCVAFDPEARIFTFKPIANSKPIYCNPLHLRQVKILYSEWIGIDAKRHNGIDASLNSTNSTSRNYDPSPQEIYRYARIKFHHNYVEAVQKYYYLEETPGIGEEISTYLGDYDMILKCHLKDSVVLSEEDISDVEYFDNLSHISSFNVDFLQVHTSWLISGTTTRILPTNFHSKIYPSRYALLNHIISQKDIQKYNLYSPKVIRWILSDYMVDDQQTIQLCQHLNETKGDFTIRDKFQWELDAKNIKKQIMWKYSFVARFFCDPENSSDTFEQILDRFVRAEYDEKAKGNVQIYK
;
A
#
# COMPACT_ATOMS: atom_id res chain seq x y z
N MET A 1 -44.13 -4.88 24.69
CA MET A 1 -42.79 -4.83 25.33
C MET A 1 -41.77 -4.91 24.22
N SER A 2 -40.87 -3.94 24.13
CA SER A 2 -39.76 -4.01 23.18
C SER A 2 -38.80 -5.13 23.61
N PRO A 3 -38.26 -5.94 22.69
CA PRO A 3 -37.28 -6.96 23.05
C PRO A 3 -36.06 -6.31 23.72
N PRO A 4 -35.41 -7.00 24.67
CA PRO A 4 -34.19 -6.51 25.28
C PRO A 4 -33.10 -6.29 24.21
N PRO A 5 -32.25 -5.28 24.35
CA PRO A 5 -31.15 -5.07 23.42
C PRO A 5 -30.20 -6.27 23.43
N LEU A 6 -29.72 -6.65 22.25
CA LEU A 6 -28.71 -7.70 22.11
C LEU A 6 -27.43 -7.30 22.87
N PRO A 7 -26.78 -8.23 23.59
CA PRO A 7 -25.48 -7.98 24.21
C PRO A 7 -24.40 -7.57 23.19
N ASN A 8 -23.49 -6.68 23.60
CA ASN A 8 -22.46 -6.11 22.71
C ASN A 8 -21.49 -7.17 22.15
N ASP A 9 -21.18 -8.20 22.93
CA ASP A 9 -20.38 -9.36 22.55
C ASP A 9 -21.07 -10.21 21.46
N VAL A 10 -22.39 -10.38 21.55
CA VAL A 10 -23.17 -11.05 20.50
C VAL A 10 -23.17 -10.23 19.22
N ILE A 11 -23.36 -8.91 19.32
CA ILE A 11 -23.30 -8.00 18.17
C ILE A 11 -21.91 -8.04 17.53
N GLN A 12 -20.84 -7.98 18.34
CA GLN A 12 -19.47 -8.07 17.86
C GLN A 12 -19.23 -9.37 17.08
N HIS A 13 -19.66 -10.50 17.63
CA HIS A 13 -19.48 -11.80 16.99
C HIS A 13 -20.27 -11.90 15.67
N VAL A 14 -21.51 -11.40 15.63
CA VAL A 14 -22.31 -11.32 14.40
C VAL A 14 -21.62 -10.46 13.35
N LEU A 15 -21.14 -9.27 13.74
CA LEU A 15 -20.43 -8.37 12.84
C LEU A 15 -19.15 -9.01 12.30
N ALA A 16 -18.40 -9.71 13.14
CA ALA A 16 -17.14 -10.33 12.74
C ALA A 16 -17.30 -11.35 11.61
N ASN A 17 -18.50 -11.91 11.39
CA ASN A 17 -18.77 -12.82 10.27
C ASN A 17 -18.90 -12.10 8.90
N LEU A 18 -18.86 -10.77 8.89
CA LEU A 18 -18.95 -9.95 7.68
C LEU A 18 -17.56 -9.51 7.21
N PRO A 19 -17.35 -9.28 5.90
CA PRO A 19 -16.12 -8.66 5.40
C PRO A 19 -15.85 -7.31 6.06
N VAL A 20 -14.58 -6.91 6.22
CA VAL A 20 -14.16 -5.70 6.95
C VAL A 20 -14.87 -4.45 6.45
N LYS A 21 -15.02 -4.32 5.13
CA LYS A 21 -15.75 -3.19 4.53
C LYS A 21 -17.21 -3.13 4.98
N GLN A 22 -17.88 -4.28 5.12
CA GLN A 22 -19.27 -4.36 5.56
C GLN A 22 -19.41 -4.10 7.06
N ILE A 23 -18.47 -4.61 7.88
CA ILE A 23 -18.39 -4.27 9.30
C ILE A 23 -18.37 -2.74 9.45
N TYR A 24 -17.50 -2.07 8.68
CA TYR A 24 -17.42 -0.61 8.74
C TYR A 24 -18.69 0.10 8.27
N LEU A 25 -19.32 -0.32 7.17
CA LEU A 25 -20.54 0.33 6.68
C LEU A 25 -21.67 0.29 7.71
N LEU A 26 -21.74 -0.79 8.51
CA LEU A 26 -22.72 -0.93 9.59
C LEU A 26 -22.45 -0.02 10.79
N ARG A 27 -21.29 0.63 10.86
CA ARG A 27 -21.02 1.69 11.86
C ARG A 27 -21.96 2.89 11.74
N GLY A 28 -22.47 3.15 10.54
CA GLY A 28 -23.46 4.22 10.33
C GLY A 28 -24.82 3.95 10.98
N VAL A 29 -25.10 2.71 11.41
CA VAL A 29 -26.42 2.29 11.91
C VAL A 29 -26.66 2.74 13.35
N ASN A 30 -25.65 2.67 14.21
CA ASN A 30 -25.76 3.06 15.62
C ASN A 30 -24.43 3.63 16.15
N ARG A 31 -24.50 4.76 16.88
CA ARG A 31 -23.35 5.38 17.55
C ARG A 31 -22.78 4.51 18.67
N ASP A 32 -23.63 3.77 19.37
CA ASP A 32 -23.22 2.91 20.49
C ASP A 32 -22.32 1.75 20.04
N TRP A 33 -22.33 1.45 18.75
CA TRP A 33 -21.56 0.35 18.18
C TRP A 33 -20.15 0.77 17.73
N TYR A 34 -19.80 2.06 17.80
CA TYR A 34 -18.55 2.58 17.23
C TYR A 34 -17.29 1.88 17.75
N SER A 35 -17.25 1.50 19.03
CA SER A 35 -16.16 0.73 19.62
C SER A 35 -16.24 -0.77 19.28
N ILE A 36 -17.44 -1.29 19.03
CA ILE A 36 -17.70 -2.71 18.72
C ILE A 36 -17.13 -3.07 17.35
N HIS A 37 -17.19 -2.17 16.36
CA HIS A 37 -16.74 -2.46 15.00
C HIS A 37 -15.25 -2.79 14.89
N GLU A 38 -14.39 -2.08 15.62
CA GLU A 38 -12.94 -2.30 15.54
C GLU A 38 -12.56 -3.64 16.19
N HIS A 39 -13.19 -3.98 17.30
CA HIS A 39 -13.08 -5.32 17.91
C HIS A 39 -13.66 -6.41 17.00
N ALA A 40 -14.76 -6.15 16.30
CA ALA A 40 -15.31 -7.07 15.31
C ALA A 40 -14.38 -7.25 14.10
N ILE A 41 -13.68 -6.20 13.64
CA ILE A 41 -12.64 -6.31 12.60
C ILE A 41 -11.49 -7.18 13.11
N LYS A 42 -11.00 -6.94 14.33
CA LYS A 42 -9.94 -7.80 14.90
C LYS A 42 -10.39 -9.25 15.00
N GLN A 43 -11.61 -9.49 15.44
CA GLN A 43 -12.16 -10.84 15.55
C GLN A 43 -12.29 -11.47 14.15
N HIS A 44 -12.84 -10.75 13.17
CA HIS A 44 -12.91 -11.18 11.77
C HIS A 44 -11.55 -11.61 11.23
N LEU A 45 -10.52 -10.77 11.38
CA LEU A 45 -9.16 -11.05 10.93
C LEU A 45 -8.51 -12.24 11.65
N SER A 46 -9.05 -12.67 12.79
CA SER A 46 -8.50 -13.79 13.57
C SER A 46 -9.08 -15.14 13.17
N PHE A 47 -10.26 -15.19 12.54
CA PHE A 47 -10.89 -16.45 12.12
C PHE A 47 -11.21 -16.53 10.61
N SER A 48 -11.15 -15.42 9.88
CA SER A 48 -11.24 -15.42 8.42
C SER A 48 -9.90 -15.80 7.79
N ASP A 49 -9.95 -16.27 6.55
CA ASP A 49 -8.76 -16.45 5.71
C ASP A 49 -8.22 -15.12 5.12
N SER A 50 -8.56 -13.98 5.74
CA SER A 50 -8.13 -12.67 5.26
C SER A 50 -6.67 -12.43 5.58
N LYS A 51 -5.85 -12.20 4.54
CA LYS A 51 -4.40 -12.04 4.64
C LYS A 51 -3.95 -10.74 3.98
N VAL A 52 -2.81 -10.23 4.43
CA VAL A 52 -2.05 -9.23 3.67
C VAL A 52 -0.90 -9.91 2.95
N LEU A 53 -0.75 -9.63 1.65
CA LEU A 53 0.30 -10.17 0.81
C LEU A 53 1.32 -9.06 0.51
N VAL A 54 2.59 -9.33 0.78
CA VAL A 54 3.72 -8.51 0.34
C VAL A 54 4.37 -9.20 -0.85
N ARG A 55 4.41 -8.55 -2.01
CA ARG A 55 4.95 -9.10 -3.27
C ARG A 55 6.14 -8.29 -3.77
N LEU A 56 7.16 -8.97 -4.30
CA LEU A 56 8.33 -8.34 -4.89
C LEU A 56 8.35 -8.38 -6.41
N GLY A 57 8.90 -7.33 -7.01
CA GLY A 57 9.21 -7.26 -8.43
C GLY A 57 8.02 -6.89 -9.34
N PRO A 58 8.26 -6.84 -10.65
CA PRO A 58 7.29 -6.34 -11.61
C PRO A 58 6.05 -7.24 -11.75
N SER A 59 4.89 -6.59 -11.75
CA SER A 59 3.50 -7.08 -11.69
C SER A 59 3.13 -8.41 -12.37
N SER A 60 3.77 -8.81 -13.46
CA SER A 60 3.40 -10.02 -14.21
C SER A 60 4.17 -11.26 -13.76
N LYS A 61 5.47 -11.15 -13.48
CA LYS A 61 6.31 -12.24 -12.96
C LYS A 61 6.17 -12.38 -11.43
N ALA A 62 5.89 -11.29 -10.73
CA ALA A 62 5.59 -11.23 -9.30
C ALA A 62 4.25 -11.87 -8.88
N LYS A 63 3.51 -12.47 -9.82
CA LYS A 63 2.29 -13.24 -9.52
C LYS A 63 2.60 -14.66 -9.05
N ASP A 64 3.85 -15.10 -9.22
CA ASP A 64 4.30 -16.35 -8.65
C ASP A 64 4.24 -16.26 -7.11
N PRO A 65 3.61 -17.23 -6.42
CA PRO A 65 3.60 -17.32 -4.97
C PRO A 65 4.99 -17.16 -4.33
N LYS A 66 6.07 -17.59 -5.00
CA LYS A 66 7.45 -17.53 -4.50
C LYS A 66 7.97 -16.11 -4.30
N PHE A 67 7.43 -15.13 -5.02
CA PHE A 67 7.73 -13.71 -4.82
C PHE A 67 6.75 -13.03 -3.86
N SER A 68 6.06 -13.80 -3.02
CA SER A 68 5.06 -13.28 -2.10
C SER A 68 5.16 -13.87 -0.71
N ILE A 69 5.01 -13.03 0.31
CA ILE A 69 4.87 -13.43 1.71
C ILE A 69 3.47 -13.05 2.17
N ALA A 70 2.75 -14.02 2.73
CA ALA A 70 1.48 -13.78 3.39
C ALA A 70 1.70 -13.40 4.87
N LEU A 71 0.90 -12.46 5.34
CA LEU A 71 0.95 -11.92 6.70
C LEU A 71 -0.40 -12.12 7.40
N ASP A 72 -0.32 -12.52 8.67
CA ASP A 72 -1.44 -12.70 9.59
C ASP A 72 -1.55 -11.55 10.59
N CYS A 73 -2.79 -11.19 10.92
CA CYS A 73 -3.05 -10.18 11.94
C CYS A 73 -2.78 -10.74 13.35
N VAL A 74 -1.66 -10.35 13.96
CA VAL A 74 -1.26 -10.85 15.28
C VAL A 74 -1.68 -9.93 16.42
N ALA A 75 -1.77 -8.62 16.20
CA ALA A 75 -2.11 -7.66 17.26
C ALA A 75 -2.98 -6.50 16.76
N PHE A 76 -3.67 -5.85 17.70
CA PHE A 76 -4.48 -4.66 17.46
C PHE A 76 -4.38 -3.72 18.66
N ASP A 77 -4.01 -2.47 18.40
CA ASP A 77 -4.04 -1.37 19.34
C ASP A 77 -5.34 -0.57 19.13
N PRO A 78 -6.31 -0.64 20.06
CA PRO A 78 -7.59 0.05 19.93
C PRO A 78 -7.49 1.57 20.10
N GLU A 79 -6.52 2.08 20.87
CA GLU A 79 -6.37 3.52 21.09
C GLU A 79 -5.82 4.19 19.83
N ALA A 80 -4.79 3.59 19.24
CA ALA A 80 -4.19 4.09 18.00
C ALA A 80 -4.92 3.60 16.73
N ARG A 81 -5.82 2.61 16.86
CA ARG A 81 -6.52 1.92 15.75
C ARG A 81 -5.57 1.25 14.76
N ILE A 82 -4.47 0.70 15.26
CA ILE A 82 -3.39 0.09 14.47
C ILE A 82 -3.46 -1.42 14.57
N PHE A 83 -3.50 -2.08 13.41
CA PHE A 83 -3.36 -3.52 13.29
C PHE A 83 -1.92 -3.87 12.93
N THR A 84 -1.36 -4.86 13.63
CA THR A 84 -0.03 -5.40 13.32
C THR A 84 -0.17 -6.75 12.65
N PHE A 85 0.42 -6.86 11.47
CA PHE A 85 0.52 -8.07 10.68
C PHE A 85 1.96 -8.58 10.71
N LYS A 86 2.14 -9.89 10.85
CA LYS A 86 3.46 -10.55 10.79
C LYS A 86 3.42 -11.71 9.81
N PRO A 87 4.57 -12.14 9.27
CA PRO A 87 4.61 -13.32 8.41
C PRO A 87 3.96 -14.54 9.08
N ILE A 88 3.26 -15.35 8.28
CA ILE A 88 2.69 -16.61 8.75
C ILE A 88 3.83 -17.49 9.30
N ALA A 89 3.55 -18.28 10.33
CA ALA A 89 4.52 -19.21 10.89
C ALA A 89 5.20 -20.06 9.80
N ASN A 90 6.53 -20.18 9.87
CA ASN A 90 7.38 -20.88 8.91
C ASN A 90 7.46 -20.25 7.50
N SER A 91 7.05 -19.00 7.32
CA SER A 91 7.31 -18.27 6.08
C SER A 91 8.81 -18.15 5.83
N LYS A 92 9.27 -18.57 4.65
CA LYS A 92 10.65 -18.33 4.21
C LYS A 92 10.81 -16.89 3.69
N PRO A 93 12.03 -16.31 3.75
CA PRO A 93 12.34 -15.09 3.02
C PRO A 93 12.08 -15.24 1.52
N ILE A 94 11.78 -14.14 0.84
CA ILE A 94 11.75 -14.13 -0.64
C ILE A 94 13.18 -14.01 -1.14
N TYR A 95 13.63 -14.98 -1.94
CA TYR A 95 14.91 -14.92 -2.64
C TYR A 95 14.71 -14.39 -4.05
N CYS A 96 15.47 -13.38 -4.45
CA CYS A 96 15.33 -12.77 -5.76
C CYS A 96 16.62 -12.11 -6.26
N ASN A 97 16.65 -11.79 -7.56
CA ASN A 97 17.65 -10.88 -8.10
C ASN A 97 17.56 -9.51 -7.40
N PRO A 98 18.68 -8.83 -7.12
CA PRO A 98 18.68 -7.52 -6.45
C PRO A 98 17.80 -6.48 -7.13
N LEU A 99 17.68 -6.54 -8.47
CA LEU A 99 16.82 -5.64 -9.24
C LEU A 99 15.33 -5.76 -8.86
N HIS A 100 14.88 -6.90 -8.34
CA HIS A 100 13.50 -7.11 -7.91
C HIS A 100 13.20 -6.55 -6.51
N LEU A 101 14.23 -6.34 -5.67
CA LEU A 101 14.05 -5.71 -4.35
C LEU A 101 13.50 -4.29 -4.46
N ARG A 102 13.76 -3.59 -5.56
CA ARG A 102 13.38 -2.19 -5.74
C ARG A 102 11.88 -1.95 -5.79
N GLN A 103 11.05 -2.98 -5.99
CA GLN A 103 9.60 -2.84 -6.11
C GLN A 103 8.87 -3.75 -5.14
N VAL A 104 8.04 -3.15 -4.29
CA VAL A 104 7.22 -3.86 -3.31
C VAL A 104 5.75 -3.52 -3.53
N LYS A 105 4.88 -4.53 -3.50
CA LYS A 105 3.44 -4.38 -3.58
C LYS A 105 2.78 -4.98 -2.35
N ILE A 106 1.87 -4.23 -1.74
CA ILE A 106 1.16 -4.65 -0.52
C ILE A 106 -0.32 -4.74 -0.85
N LEU A 107 -0.91 -5.91 -0.65
CA LEU A 107 -2.27 -6.25 -1.08
C LEU A 107 -3.06 -6.88 0.06
N TYR A 108 -4.24 -6.38 0.35
CA TYR A 108 -5.15 -6.99 1.32
C TYR A 108 -6.24 -7.81 0.61
N SER A 109 -6.38 -9.09 0.95
CA SER A 109 -7.19 -10.07 0.21
C SER A 109 -8.67 -9.71 0.02
N GLU A 110 -9.24 -8.84 0.85
CA GLU A 110 -10.63 -8.40 0.73
C GLU A 110 -10.84 -7.19 -0.18
N TRP A 111 -9.79 -6.56 -0.72
CA TRP A 111 -9.99 -5.49 -1.69
C TRP A 111 -10.43 -6.02 -3.06
N ILE A 112 -11.32 -5.25 -3.69
CA ILE A 112 -11.86 -5.54 -5.02
C ILE A 112 -10.74 -5.54 -6.06
N GLY A 113 -10.70 -6.56 -6.92
CA GLY A 113 -9.71 -6.66 -8.01
C GLY A 113 -8.44 -7.43 -7.63
N ILE A 114 -8.37 -7.99 -6.43
CA ILE A 114 -7.36 -8.99 -6.06
C ILE A 114 -7.96 -10.37 -6.36
N ASP A 115 -7.36 -11.11 -7.30
CA ASP A 115 -7.68 -12.51 -7.56
C ASP A 115 -7.25 -13.38 -6.36
N ALA A 116 -8.03 -13.34 -5.26
CA ALA A 116 -7.84 -14.24 -4.11
C ALA A 116 -7.99 -15.73 -4.50
N LYS A 117 -8.65 -16.00 -5.64
CA LYS A 117 -8.97 -17.35 -6.14
C LYS A 117 -7.79 -18.15 -6.70
N ARG A 118 -6.63 -17.54 -6.93
CA ARG A 118 -5.44 -18.30 -7.41
C ARG A 118 -4.63 -18.98 -6.30
N HIS A 119 -4.93 -18.73 -5.03
CA HIS A 119 -4.13 -19.28 -3.93
C HIS A 119 -4.84 -20.35 -3.09
N ASN A 120 -6.16 -20.49 -3.19
CA ASN A 120 -6.92 -21.61 -2.62
C ASN A 120 -7.77 -22.22 -3.75
N GLY A 121 -7.41 -23.43 -4.19
CA GLY A 121 -8.04 -24.15 -5.30
C GLY A 121 -9.52 -24.46 -5.08
N ILE A 122 -10.39 -23.46 -5.21
CA ILE A 122 -11.84 -23.59 -5.31
C ILE A 122 -12.32 -22.62 -6.38
N ASP A 123 -12.77 -23.19 -7.48
CA ASP A 123 -13.51 -22.50 -8.53
C ASP A 123 -14.78 -21.89 -7.93
N ALA A 124 -14.91 -20.57 -8.05
CA ALA A 124 -16.20 -19.92 -7.90
C ALA A 124 -16.41 -19.01 -9.10
N SER A 125 -17.25 -19.50 -10.00
CA SER A 125 -18.01 -18.73 -10.98
C SER A 125 -18.34 -17.32 -10.48
N LEU A 126 -18.12 -16.31 -11.33
CA LEU A 126 -18.91 -15.09 -11.23
C LEU A 126 -20.23 -15.34 -11.95
N ASN A 127 -21.16 -15.97 -11.24
CA ASN A 127 -22.58 -15.75 -11.50
C ASN A 127 -22.89 -14.30 -11.15
N SER A 128 -23.10 -13.49 -12.18
CA SER A 128 -23.84 -12.23 -12.12
C SER A 128 -25.13 -12.46 -12.89
N THR A 129 -26.17 -12.96 -12.21
CA THR A 129 -27.52 -13.01 -12.76
C THR A 129 -28.15 -11.61 -12.78
N ASN A 130 -28.77 -11.34 -13.94
CA ASN A 130 -29.93 -10.49 -14.17
C ASN A 130 -29.77 -8.96 -14.12
N SER A 131 -29.72 -8.37 -15.32
CA SER A 131 -30.51 -7.19 -15.62
C SER A 131 -31.17 -7.35 -17.00
N THR A 132 -32.46 -7.66 -16.98
CA THR A 132 -33.38 -7.42 -18.10
C THR A 132 -33.57 -5.91 -18.27
N SER A 133 -33.17 -5.34 -19.41
CA SER A 133 -34.02 -4.51 -20.28
C SER A 133 -33.20 -3.68 -21.28
N ARG A 134 -33.76 -3.64 -22.51
CA ARG A 134 -33.50 -2.77 -23.67
C ARG A 134 -32.17 -2.96 -24.41
N ASN A 135 -32.31 -3.39 -25.67
CA ASN A 135 -31.30 -3.34 -26.73
C ASN A 135 -30.87 -1.88 -26.94
N TYR A 136 -29.90 -1.43 -26.15
CA TYR A 136 -29.04 -0.32 -26.48
C TYR A 136 -27.69 -0.95 -26.81
N ASP A 137 -27.39 -1.11 -28.10
CA ASP A 137 -26.03 -1.44 -28.53
C ASP A 137 -25.23 -0.14 -28.39
N PRO A 138 -24.43 0.02 -27.31
CA PRO A 138 -23.70 1.24 -27.11
C PRO A 138 -22.64 1.34 -28.19
N SER A 139 -22.43 2.53 -28.74
CA SER A 139 -21.35 2.70 -29.70
C SER A 139 -20.01 2.31 -29.06
N PRO A 140 -18.99 1.89 -29.83
CA PRO A 140 -17.66 1.60 -29.26
C PRO A 140 -17.11 2.74 -28.40
N GLN A 141 -17.47 3.99 -28.70
CA GLN A 141 -17.10 5.17 -27.91
C GLN A 141 -17.87 5.26 -26.59
N GLU A 142 -19.14 4.89 -26.57
CA GLU A 142 -19.94 4.81 -25.34
C GLU A 142 -19.49 3.64 -24.48
N ILE A 143 -19.21 2.47 -25.06
CA ILE A 143 -18.60 1.33 -24.36
C ILE A 143 -17.28 1.78 -23.73
N TYR A 144 -16.43 2.50 -24.47
CA TYR A 144 -15.18 3.03 -23.95
C TYR A 144 -15.39 4.05 -22.82
N ARG A 145 -16.37 4.95 -22.96
CA ARG A 145 -16.74 5.93 -21.92
C ARG A 145 -17.29 5.25 -20.66
N TYR A 146 -18.17 4.26 -20.80
CA TYR A 146 -18.73 3.47 -19.70
C TYR A 146 -17.64 2.63 -19.02
N ALA A 147 -16.76 1.99 -19.79
CA ALA A 147 -15.60 1.28 -19.28
C ALA A 147 -14.68 2.24 -18.51
N ARG A 148 -14.50 3.48 -18.98
CA ARG A 148 -13.70 4.52 -18.31
C ARG A 148 -14.34 5.01 -17.01
N ILE A 149 -15.65 5.29 -17.02
CA ILE A 149 -16.38 5.69 -15.80
C ILE A 149 -16.35 4.54 -14.78
N LYS A 150 -16.64 3.30 -15.21
CA LYS A 150 -16.51 2.11 -14.35
C LYS A 150 -15.08 1.91 -13.85
N PHE A 151 -14.07 2.12 -14.68
CA PHE A 151 -12.66 2.03 -14.28
C PHE A 151 -12.36 3.02 -13.16
N HIS A 152 -12.68 4.31 -13.30
CA HIS A 152 -12.44 5.29 -12.23
C HIS A 152 -13.34 5.11 -11.01
N HIS A 153 -14.51 4.50 -11.17
CA HIS A 153 -15.40 4.17 -10.06
C HIS A 153 -14.89 2.97 -9.24
N ASN A 154 -14.25 2.01 -9.91
CA ASN A 154 -13.70 0.78 -9.32
C ASN A 154 -12.19 0.85 -9.11
N TYR A 155 -11.54 1.98 -9.42
CA TYR A 155 -10.11 2.16 -9.26
C TYR A 155 -9.76 2.22 -7.78
N VAL A 156 -9.15 1.15 -7.29
CA VAL A 156 -8.57 1.08 -5.95
C VAL A 156 -7.07 1.33 -6.11
N GLU A 157 -6.62 2.53 -5.75
CA GLU A 157 -5.20 2.91 -5.88
C GLU A 157 -4.29 1.90 -5.19
N ALA A 158 -4.65 1.44 -3.99
CA ALA A 158 -3.85 0.48 -3.24
C ALA A 158 -3.63 -0.86 -3.99
N VAL A 159 -4.53 -1.24 -4.90
CA VAL A 159 -4.37 -2.44 -5.76
C VAL A 159 -3.37 -2.19 -6.90
N GLN A 160 -3.17 -0.94 -7.31
CA GLN A 160 -2.28 -0.55 -8.40
C GLN A 160 -0.94 0.01 -7.92
N LYS A 161 -0.88 0.48 -6.68
CA LYS A 161 0.27 1.16 -6.08
C LYS A 161 1.45 0.21 -5.91
N TYR A 162 2.63 0.75 -6.23
CA TYR A 162 3.93 0.14 -5.94
C TYR A 162 4.70 1.03 -4.97
N TYR A 163 5.35 0.42 -4.01
CA TYR A 163 6.33 1.03 -3.14
C TYR A 163 7.73 0.73 -3.67
N TYR A 164 8.66 1.63 -3.41
CA TYR A 164 10.04 1.52 -3.85
C TYR A 164 10.94 1.59 -2.64
N LEU A 165 11.84 0.61 -2.51
CA LEU A 165 12.84 0.62 -1.46
C LEU A 165 13.91 1.66 -1.83
N GLU A 166 14.07 2.65 -0.96
CA GLU A 166 15.02 3.76 -1.14
C GLU A 166 16.44 3.35 -0.71
N GLU A 167 16.56 2.36 0.18
CA GLU A 167 17.82 1.81 0.66
C GLU A 167 18.03 0.40 0.09
N THR A 168 19.25 0.12 -0.35
CA THR A 168 19.69 -1.23 -0.76
C THR A 168 20.95 -1.61 0.00
N PRO A 169 21.08 -2.87 0.45
CA PRO A 169 22.30 -3.33 1.12
C PRO A 169 23.50 -3.31 0.15
N GLY A 170 24.71 -3.12 0.70
CA GLY A 170 25.94 -3.46 -0.02
C GLY A 170 26.10 -4.96 -0.21
N ILE A 171 27.04 -5.37 -1.08
CA ILE A 171 27.32 -6.78 -1.36
C ILE A 171 27.70 -7.50 -0.06
N GLY A 172 26.92 -8.53 0.30
CA GLY A 172 27.11 -9.32 1.52
C GLY A 172 26.62 -8.66 2.81
N GLU A 173 26.11 -7.44 2.74
CA GLU A 173 25.56 -6.72 3.89
C GLU A 173 24.08 -7.08 4.11
N GLU A 174 23.63 -6.87 5.35
CA GLU A 174 22.23 -6.93 5.73
C GLU A 174 21.80 -5.60 6.33
N ILE A 175 20.69 -5.06 5.86
CA ILE A 175 20.11 -3.81 6.35
C ILE A 175 18.65 -4.01 6.78
N SER A 176 18.24 -3.26 7.81
CA SER A 176 16.84 -3.12 8.19
C SER A 176 16.31 -1.78 7.66
N THR A 177 15.27 -1.84 6.83
CA THR A 177 14.68 -0.66 6.19
C THR A 177 13.16 -0.66 6.34
N TYR A 178 12.54 0.42 5.88
CA TYR A 178 11.14 0.70 6.06
C TYR A 178 10.51 1.21 4.78
N LEU A 179 9.26 0.82 4.56
CA LEU A 179 8.36 1.45 3.59
C LEU A 179 7.20 2.07 4.36
N GLY A 180 6.93 3.35 4.11
CA GLY A 180 5.83 4.05 4.74
C GLY A 180 4.86 4.68 3.75
N ASP A 181 3.66 4.87 4.25
CA ASP A 181 2.61 5.69 3.67
C ASP A 181 1.85 6.38 4.80
N TYR A 182 0.82 7.16 4.45
CA TYR A 182 0.04 7.92 5.43
C TYR A 182 -0.50 7.05 6.58
N ASP A 183 -1.02 5.87 6.27
CA ASP A 183 -1.73 4.99 7.20
C ASP A 183 -1.12 3.58 7.30
N MET A 184 0.12 3.40 6.84
CA MET A 184 0.80 2.11 6.80
C MET A 184 2.32 2.25 6.96
N ILE A 185 2.93 1.32 7.71
CA ILE A 185 4.38 1.14 7.79
C ILE A 185 4.72 -0.35 7.67
N LEU A 186 5.62 -0.70 6.75
CA LEU A 186 6.22 -2.01 6.59
C LEU A 186 7.69 -1.93 7.05
N LYS A 187 8.10 -2.83 7.94
CA LYS A 187 9.51 -3.06 8.29
C LYS A 187 10.00 -4.34 7.61
N CYS A 188 11.15 -4.27 6.96
CA CYS A 188 11.77 -5.42 6.33
C CYS A 188 13.30 -5.44 6.50
N HIS A 189 13.87 -6.62 6.30
CA HIS A 189 15.29 -6.89 6.27
C HIS A 189 15.70 -7.30 4.87
N LEU A 190 16.75 -6.67 4.35
CA LEU A 190 17.33 -6.95 3.04
C LEU A 190 18.73 -7.46 3.24
N LYS A 191 19.07 -8.58 2.62
CA LYS A 191 20.44 -9.09 2.61
C LYS A 191 20.86 -9.38 1.18
N ASP A 192 22.03 -8.92 0.79
CA ASP A 192 22.58 -9.23 -0.53
C ASP A 192 23.57 -10.39 -0.49
N SER A 193 23.80 -11.01 -1.65
CA SER A 193 24.74 -12.13 -1.82
C SER A 193 24.50 -13.28 -0.83
N VAL A 194 23.26 -13.77 -0.77
CA VAL A 194 22.85 -14.88 0.08
C VAL A 194 23.27 -16.21 -0.55
N VAL A 195 23.96 -17.03 0.24
CA VAL A 195 24.21 -18.44 -0.11
C VAL A 195 22.96 -19.24 0.25
N LEU A 196 22.35 -19.86 -0.76
CA LEU A 196 21.15 -20.66 -0.58
C LEU A 196 21.47 -22.06 -0.06
N SER A 197 20.56 -22.60 0.76
CA SER A 197 20.57 -24.01 1.12
C SER A 197 20.08 -24.87 -0.05
N GLU A 198 20.42 -26.18 -0.07
CA GLU A 198 19.95 -27.11 -1.12
C GLU A 198 18.42 -27.12 -1.27
N GLU A 199 17.69 -26.93 -0.17
CA GLU A 199 16.22 -26.84 -0.18
C GLU A 199 15.73 -25.57 -0.88
N ASP A 200 16.42 -24.43 -0.68
CA ASP A 200 16.04 -23.14 -1.25
C ASP A 200 16.44 -23.01 -2.73
N ILE A 201 17.41 -23.79 -3.21
CA ILE A 201 17.83 -23.81 -4.63
C ILE A 201 16.69 -24.29 -5.54
N SER A 202 15.89 -25.26 -5.09
CA SER A 202 14.70 -25.75 -5.82
C SER A 202 13.61 -24.68 -5.99
N ASP A 203 13.59 -23.69 -5.09
CA ASP A 203 12.64 -22.57 -5.16
C ASP A 203 13.09 -21.49 -6.14
N VAL A 204 14.36 -21.52 -6.58
CA VAL A 204 15.09 -20.43 -7.23
C VAL A 204 15.42 -20.74 -8.72
N GLU A 205 14.84 -21.81 -9.29
CA GLU A 205 15.06 -22.33 -10.65
C GLU A 205 14.91 -21.34 -11.85
N TYR A 206 14.58 -20.07 -11.62
CA TYR A 206 14.33 -19.06 -12.66
C TYR A 206 15.43 -18.00 -12.80
N PHE A 207 16.50 -18.03 -11.99
CA PHE A 207 17.55 -17.02 -12.09
C PHE A 207 18.66 -17.47 -13.05
N ASP A 208 18.82 -16.71 -14.14
CA ASP A 208 19.88 -16.89 -15.14
C ASP A 208 21.29 -16.82 -14.53
N ASN A 209 21.42 -16.25 -13.34
CA ASN A 209 22.67 -16.19 -12.59
C ASN A 209 22.45 -16.38 -11.08
N LEU A 210 22.79 -17.56 -10.58
CA LEU A 210 22.76 -17.89 -9.15
C LEU A 210 23.89 -17.21 -8.36
N SER A 211 24.83 -16.51 -9.02
CA SER A 211 25.99 -15.94 -8.33
C SER A 211 25.68 -14.72 -7.47
N HIS A 212 24.48 -14.14 -7.58
CA HIS A 212 24.14 -12.91 -6.86
C HIS A 212 22.64 -12.83 -6.53
N ILE A 213 22.27 -13.46 -5.42
CA ILE A 213 20.89 -13.56 -4.93
C ILE A 213 20.75 -12.70 -3.68
N SER A 214 19.67 -11.94 -3.60
CA SER A 214 19.30 -11.18 -2.40
C SER A 214 18.11 -11.82 -1.70
N SER A 215 18.01 -11.67 -0.38
CA SER A 215 16.83 -12.04 0.40
C SER A 215 16.06 -10.81 0.88
N PHE A 216 14.75 -10.98 0.94
CA PHE A 216 13.81 -10.03 1.51
C PHE A 216 12.99 -10.74 2.59
N ASN A 217 13.12 -10.26 3.81
CA ASN A 217 12.37 -10.77 4.94
C ASN A 217 11.49 -9.67 5.54
N VAL A 218 10.22 -9.98 5.81
CA VAL A 218 9.28 -9.03 6.43
C VAL A 218 9.31 -9.24 7.94
N ASP A 219 9.50 -8.16 8.70
CA ASP A 219 9.34 -8.21 10.16
C ASP A 219 7.88 -8.03 10.55
N PHE A 220 7.28 -6.93 10.10
CA PHE A 220 5.89 -6.62 10.32
C PHE A 220 5.36 -5.60 9.31
N LEU A 221 4.04 -5.59 9.19
CA LEU A 221 3.28 -4.52 8.57
C LEU A 221 2.29 -3.95 9.60
N GLN A 222 2.36 -2.67 9.87
CA GLN A 222 1.40 -1.95 10.71
C GLN A 222 0.51 -1.08 9.83
N VAL A 223 -0.80 -1.17 10.02
CA VAL A 223 -1.79 -0.43 9.25
C VAL A 223 -2.84 0.17 10.15
N HIS A 224 -3.24 1.39 9.88
CA HIS A 224 -4.39 2.00 10.53
C HIS A 224 -5.70 1.41 9.94
N THR A 225 -6.76 1.42 10.72
CA THR A 225 -8.07 0.85 10.35
C THR A 225 -8.60 1.38 9.01
N SER A 226 -8.35 2.65 8.67
CA SER A 226 -8.74 3.27 7.39
C SER A 226 -8.16 2.54 6.17
N TRP A 227 -6.93 2.05 6.29
CA TRP A 227 -6.23 1.34 5.24
C TRP A 227 -6.92 0.01 4.94
N LEU A 228 -7.28 -0.77 5.97
CA LEU A 228 -7.97 -2.06 5.77
C LEU A 228 -9.30 -1.88 5.03
N ILE A 229 -10.06 -0.86 5.40
CA ILE A 229 -11.41 -0.64 4.85
C ILE A 229 -11.39 -0.08 3.42
N SER A 230 -10.47 0.85 3.13
CA SER A 230 -10.50 1.62 1.88
C SER A 230 -9.22 1.55 1.03
N GLY A 231 -8.20 0.86 1.53
CA GLY A 231 -6.84 1.03 1.06
C GLY A 231 -6.45 2.48 1.16
N THR A 232 -5.96 3.03 0.05
CA THR A 232 -5.62 4.45 -0.07
C THR A 232 -6.77 5.28 -0.66
N THR A 233 -7.96 4.71 -0.83
CA THR A 233 -9.07 5.36 -1.52
C THR A 233 -9.86 6.28 -0.59
N THR A 234 -9.66 7.59 -0.72
CA THR A 234 -10.30 8.59 0.13
C THR A 234 -11.81 8.79 -0.11
N ARG A 235 -12.40 8.18 -1.15
CA ARG A 235 -13.84 8.33 -1.47
C ARG A 235 -14.77 7.47 -0.60
N ILE A 236 -14.23 6.43 0.04
CA ILE A 236 -15.03 5.43 0.76
C ILE A 236 -15.25 5.89 2.22
N LEU A 237 -14.27 6.58 2.78
CA LEU A 237 -14.26 6.97 4.19
C LEU A 237 -14.29 8.50 4.32
N PRO A 238 -15.08 9.06 5.24
CA PRO A 238 -15.02 10.46 5.61
C PRO A 238 -13.58 10.90 5.93
N THR A 239 -13.23 12.14 5.60
CA THR A 239 -11.86 12.68 5.79
C THR A 239 -11.37 12.56 7.23
N ASN A 240 -12.25 12.76 8.21
CA ASN A 240 -11.96 12.64 9.64
C ASN A 240 -11.68 11.20 10.12
N PHE A 241 -11.93 10.19 9.28
CA PHE A 241 -11.60 8.80 9.61
C PHE A 241 -10.19 8.41 9.12
N HIS A 242 -9.61 9.17 8.20
CA HIS A 242 -8.23 8.98 7.76
C HIS A 242 -7.29 9.62 8.78
N SER A 243 -6.63 8.80 9.59
CA SER A 243 -5.58 9.27 10.50
C SER A 243 -4.22 8.81 10.00
N LYS A 244 -3.22 9.68 10.15
CA LYS A 244 -1.83 9.30 9.96
C LYS A 244 -1.47 8.24 11.00
N ILE A 245 -0.70 7.23 10.60
CA ILE A 245 -0.14 6.27 11.55
C ILE A 245 0.88 6.98 12.47
N TYR A 246 0.83 6.70 13.77
CA TYR A 246 1.67 7.34 14.81
C TYR A 246 1.66 8.88 14.81
N PRO A 247 0.49 9.54 14.88
CA PRO A 247 0.39 10.99 14.72
C PRO A 247 1.12 11.76 15.83
N SER A 248 1.14 11.23 17.06
CA SER A 248 1.83 11.83 18.21
C SER A 248 3.35 11.89 18.02
N ARG A 249 3.95 10.81 17.48
CA ARG A 249 5.38 10.75 17.18
C ARG A 249 5.76 11.73 16.08
N TYR A 250 4.94 11.84 15.03
CA TYR A 250 5.14 12.86 14.01
C TYR A 250 4.99 14.30 14.54
N ALA A 251 4.04 14.54 15.46
CA ALA A 251 3.89 15.85 16.09
C ALA A 251 5.12 16.21 16.94
N LEU A 252 5.67 15.25 17.68
CA LEU A 252 6.92 15.44 18.42
C LEU A 252 8.09 15.74 17.48
N LEU A 253 8.25 14.98 16.39
CA LEU A 253 9.30 15.24 15.42
C LEU A 253 9.16 16.63 14.79
N ASN A 254 7.94 17.02 14.40
CA ASN A 254 7.65 18.36 13.88
C ASN A 254 8.05 19.47 14.86
N HIS A 255 7.80 19.26 16.15
CA HIS A 255 8.23 20.20 17.18
C HIS A 255 9.77 20.31 17.22
N ILE A 256 10.47 19.18 17.24
CA ILE A 256 11.95 19.12 17.30
C ILE A 256 12.57 19.80 16.07
N ILE A 257 12.15 19.42 14.87
CA ILE A 257 12.74 19.95 13.63
C ILE A 257 12.45 21.44 13.42
N SER A 258 11.31 21.93 13.93
CA SER A 258 10.97 23.36 13.85
C SER A 258 11.95 24.25 14.64
N GLN A 259 12.60 23.69 15.67
CA GLN A 259 13.66 24.36 16.42
C GLN A 259 15.02 24.35 15.70
N LYS A 260 15.13 23.61 14.59
CA LYS A 260 16.37 23.42 13.82
C LYS A 260 16.27 24.03 12.40
N ASP A 261 15.33 24.93 12.18
CA ASP A 261 15.08 25.63 10.90
C ASP A 261 14.77 24.72 9.70
N ILE A 262 14.40 23.46 9.93
CA ILE A 262 13.97 22.53 8.87
C ILE A 262 12.49 22.78 8.57
N GLN A 263 12.19 23.33 7.40
CA GLN A 263 10.81 23.68 7.03
C GLN A 263 9.98 22.48 6.55
N LYS A 264 10.60 21.54 5.84
CA LYS A 264 9.94 20.39 5.21
C LYS A 264 10.88 19.20 5.17
N TYR A 265 10.29 18.01 5.26
CA TYR A 265 10.99 16.74 5.15
C TYR A 265 10.06 15.64 4.63
N ASN A 266 10.63 14.57 4.09
CA ASN A 266 9.94 13.39 3.64
C ASN A 266 9.48 12.58 4.86
N LEU A 267 8.18 12.59 5.11
CA LEU A 267 7.57 11.91 6.24
C LEU A 267 7.72 10.38 6.21
N TYR A 268 8.02 9.82 5.03
CA TYR A 268 8.03 8.40 4.77
C TYR A 268 9.42 7.88 4.38
N SER A 269 10.48 8.69 4.56
CA SER A 269 11.83 8.18 4.35
C SER A 269 12.19 7.15 5.41
N PRO A 270 13.01 6.14 5.09
CA PRO A 270 13.35 5.07 6.04
C PRO A 270 13.92 5.58 7.37
N LYS A 271 14.73 6.64 7.34
CA LYS A 271 15.34 7.24 8.55
C LYS A 271 14.29 7.90 9.44
N VAL A 272 13.33 8.59 8.84
CA VAL A 272 12.22 9.22 9.57
C VAL A 272 11.33 8.14 10.18
N ILE A 273 10.94 7.12 9.41
CA ILE A 273 10.11 6.03 9.93
C ILE A 273 10.79 5.29 11.08
N ARG A 274 12.10 5.01 10.94
CA ARG A 274 12.91 4.41 12.01
C ARG A 274 12.84 5.22 13.31
N TRP A 275 12.90 6.54 13.21
CA TRP A 275 12.74 7.43 14.37
C TRP A 275 11.31 7.43 14.91
N ILE A 276 10.30 7.44 14.05
CA ILE A 276 8.88 7.41 14.43
C ILE A 276 8.54 6.15 15.24
N LEU A 277 9.10 5.00 14.88
CA LEU A 277 8.92 3.73 15.57
C LEU A 277 9.80 3.53 16.81
N SER A 278 10.67 4.49 17.11
CA SER A 278 11.53 4.46 18.29
C SER A 278 10.93 5.26 19.45
N ASP A 279 11.50 5.09 20.64
CA ASP A 279 11.18 5.91 21.82
C ASP A 279 12.11 7.13 21.97
N TYR A 280 12.81 7.53 20.89
CA TYR A 280 13.73 8.67 20.97
C TYR A 280 13.00 9.98 21.31
N MET A 281 13.72 10.84 22.03
CA MET A 281 13.32 12.15 22.53
C MET A 281 14.24 13.24 21.94
N VAL A 282 13.99 14.49 22.32
CA VAL A 282 14.63 15.68 21.74
C VAL A 282 16.16 15.62 21.79
N ASP A 283 16.71 15.20 22.93
CA ASP A 283 18.15 15.29 23.21
C ASP A 283 18.94 14.02 22.86
N ASP A 284 18.28 13.01 22.28
CA ASP A 284 18.94 11.76 21.91
C ASP A 284 19.90 11.95 20.74
N GLN A 285 21.03 11.23 20.78
CA GLN A 285 22.05 11.27 19.72
C GLN A 285 21.47 10.92 18.35
N GLN A 286 20.53 9.97 18.30
CA GLN A 286 19.84 9.54 17.08
C GLN A 286 18.93 10.64 16.53
N THR A 287 18.31 11.44 17.40
CA THR A 287 17.51 12.61 17.01
C THR A 287 18.40 13.69 16.40
N ILE A 288 19.56 13.94 17.01
CA ILE A 288 20.55 14.90 16.48
C ILE A 288 21.04 14.46 15.10
N GLN A 289 21.38 13.17 14.95
CA GLN A 289 21.82 12.59 13.67
C GLN A 289 20.73 12.70 12.60
N LEU A 290 19.46 12.43 12.94
CA LEU A 290 18.34 12.62 12.00
C LEU A 290 18.22 14.07 11.56
N CYS A 291 18.29 15.03 12.49
CA CYS A 291 18.20 16.46 12.16
C CYS A 291 19.36 16.92 11.27
N GLN A 292 20.58 16.47 11.55
CA GLN A 292 21.75 16.74 10.70
C GLN A 292 21.52 16.20 9.28
N HIS A 293 21.10 14.94 9.18
CA HIS A 293 20.81 14.32 7.90
C HIS A 293 19.75 15.08 7.10
N LEU A 294 18.62 15.44 7.73
CA LEU A 294 17.53 16.18 7.08
C LEU A 294 17.99 17.57 6.63
N ASN A 295 18.87 18.23 7.37
CA ASN A 295 19.46 19.50 6.95
C ASN A 295 20.37 19.34 5.72
N GLU A 296 21.25 18.33 5.74
CA GLU A 296 22.18 18.05 4.64
C GLU A 296 21.46 17.66 3.35
N THR A 297 20.41 16.82 3.45
CA THR A 297 19.63 16.37 2.29
C THR A 297 18.48 17.30 1.92
N LYS A 298 18.30 18.41 2.65
CA LYS A 298 17.18 19.34 2.49
C LYS A 298 15.81 18.64 2.58
N GLY A 299 15.70 17.70 3.51
CA GLY A 299 14.47 17.00 3.84
C GLY A 299 14.35 15.58 3.29
N ASP A 300 15.38 15.00 2.68
CA ASP A 300 15.43 13.59 2.27
C ASP A 300 14.31 13.19 1.28
N PHE A 301 14.06 14.07 0.30
CA PHE A 301 13.00 13.88 -0.70
C PHE A 301 13.47 13.06 -1.90
N THR A 302 12.60 12.17 -2.37
CA THR A 302 12.84 11.34 -3.54
C THR A 302 12.34 11.98 -4.83
N ILE A 303 12.76 11.41 -5.97
CA ILE A 303 12.23 11.78 -7.30
C ILE A 303 10.71 11.58 -7.40
N ARG A 304 10.16 10.59 -6.67
CA ARG A 304 8.72 10.35 -6.59
C ARG A 304 8.01 11.51 -5.89
N ASP A 305 8.60 12.04 -4.82
CA ASP A 305 8.02 13.16 -4.07
C ASP A 305 8.02 14.42 -4.94
N LYS A 306 9.12 14.67 -5.65
CA LYS A 306 9.18 15.74 -6.66
C LYS A 306 8.09 15.57 -7.72
N PHE A 307 7.88 14.36 -8.24
CA PHE A 307 6.83 14.08 -9.22
C PHE A 307 5.44 14.38 -8.65
N GLN A 308 5.14 13.95 -7.41
CA GLN A 308 3.88 14.24 -6.73
C GLN A 308 3.61 15.73 -6.60
N TRP A 309 4.61 16.52 -6.21
CA TRP A 309 4.47 17.97 -6.09
C TRP A 309 4.18 18.64 -7.43
N GLU A 310 4.83 18.20 -8.50
CA GLU A 310 4.55 18.71 -9.85
C GLU A 310 3.14 18.38 -10.32
N LEU A 311 2.61 17.20 -9.96
CA LEU A 311 1.23 16.84 -10.26
C LEU A 311 0.25 17.72 -9.48
N ASP A 312 0.48 17.91 -8.19
CA ASP A 312 -0.36 18.76 -7.34
C ASP A 312 -0.34 20.21 -7.83
N ALA A 313 0.82 20.75 -8.22
CA ALA A 313 0.96 22.08 -8.81
C ALA A 313 0.19 22.24 -10.14
N LYS A 314 0.05 21.16 -10.91
CA LYS A 314 -0.72 21.13 -12.17
C LYS A 314 -2.19 20.73 -11.94
N ASN A 315 -2.66 20.63 -10.68
CA ASN A 315 -4.00 20.18 -10.31
C ASN A 315 -4.38 18.81 -10.91
N ILE A 316 -3.41 17.91 -10.96
CA ILE A 316 -3.57 16.53 -11.38
C ILE A 316 -3.53 15.63 -10.14
N LYS A 317 -4.54 14.77 -9.99
CA LYS A 317 -4.65 13.85 -8.85
C LYS A 317 -3.49 12.87 -8.84
N LYS A 318 -2.56 13.00 -7.88
CA LYS A 318 -1.39 12.13 -7.76
C LYS A 318 -1.70 10.63 -7.77
N GLN A 319 -2.88 10.20 -7.31
CA GLN A 319 -3.29 8.79 -7.29
C GLN A 319 -3.30 8.15 -8.68
N ILE A 320 -3.46 8.93 -9.74
CA ILE A 320 -3.55 8.41 -11.11
C ILE A 320 -2.17 8.10 -11.72
N MET A 321 -1.07 8.44 -11.06
CA MET A 321 0.29 8.15 -11.56
C MET A 321 0.50 6.66 -11.85
N TRP A 322 -0.11 5.79 -11.02
CA TRP A 322 0.00 4.34 -11.13
C TRP A 322 -0.75 3.74 -12.32
N LYS A 323 -1.57 4.55 -13.00
CA LYS A 323 -2.25 4.15 -14.23
C LYS A 323 -1.25 3.84 -15.36
N TYR A 324 -0.11 4.52 -15.37
CA TYR A 324 0.83 4.45 -16.47
C TYR A 324 2.07 3.65 -16.08
N SER A 325 2.27 2.52 -16.74
CA SER A 325 3.40 1.62 -16.49
C SER A 325 4.76 2.28 -16.74
N PHE A 326 4.85 3.29 -17.61
CA PHE A 326 6.11 4.02 -17.84
C PHE A 326 6.54 4.86 -16.63
N VAL A 327 5.59 5.40 -15.85
CA VAL A 327 5.90 6.13 -14.61
C VAL A 327 6.47 5.16 -13.57
N ALA A 328 5.84 3.99 -13.43
CA ALA A 328 6.30 2.97 -12.50
C ALA A 328 7.71 2.43 -12.85
N ARG A 329 8.04 2.32 -14.14
CA ARG A 329 9.38 1.94 -14.60
C ARG A 329 10.41 3.02 -14.29
N PHE A 330 10.08 4.29 -14.54
CA PHE A 330 10.97 5.41 -14.27
C PHE A 330 11.36 5.49 -12.79
N PHE A 331 10.41 5.32 -11.86
CA PHE A 331 10.73 5.33 -10.43
C PHE A 331 11.55 4.12 -9.95
N CYS A 332 11.54 3.02 -10.69
CA CYS A 332 12.33 1.83 -10.34
C CYS A 332 13.83 2.01 -10.61
N ASP A 333 14.14 2.71 -11.68
CA ASP A 333 15.52 2.87 -12.14
C ASP A 333 15.68 4.19 -12.90
N PRO A 334 15.61 5.33 -12.19
CA PRO A 334 15.66 6.64 -12.83
C PRO A 334 17.01 6.90 -13.50
N GLU A 335 18.10 6.35 -12.94
CA GLU A 335 19.47 6.55 -13.43
C GLU A 335 19.74 5.87 -14.78
N ASN A 336 19.13 4.71 -15.02
CA ASN A 336 19.24 3.99 -16.30
C ASN A 336 18.06 4.26 -17.24
N SER A 337 17.21 5.24 -16.91
CA SER A 337 16.10 5.60 -17.79
C SER A 337 16.60 6.38 -19.00
N SER A 338 16.07 6.05 -20.18
CA SER A 338 16.31 6.82 -21.39
C SER A 338 15.63 8.20 -21.37
N ASP A 339 14.60 8.34 -20.55
CA ASP A 339 13.79 9.56 -20.44
C ASP A 339 14.19 10.33 -19.18
N THR A 340 14.34 11.65 -19.31
CA THR A 340 14.53 12.58 -18.19
C THR A 340 13.25 12.73 -17.37
N PHE A 341 13.37 13.24 -16.13
CA PHE A 341 12.22 13.54 -15.27
C PHE A 341 11.20 14.43 -15.98
N GLU A 342 11.66 15.51 -16.62
CA GLU A 342 10.82 16.47 -17.34
C GLU A 342 10.09 15.81 -18.52
N GLN A 343 10.78 14.92 -19.26
CA GLN A 343 10.16 14.17 -20.36
C GLN A 343 9.06 13.21 -19.87
N ILE A 344 9.31 12.48 -18.77
CA ILE A 344 8.31 11.58 -18.17
C ILE A 344 7.11 12.37 -17.64
N LEU A 345 7.35 13.49 -16.97
CA LEU A 345 6.30 14.37 -16.46
C LEU A 345 5.46 14.93 -17.60
N ASP A 346 6.08 15.48 -18.64
CA ASP A 346 5.36 16.03 -19.79
C ASP A 346 4.58 14.97 -20.56
N ARG A 347 5.12 13.76 -20.68
CA ARG A 347 4.43 12.62 -21.30
C ARG A 347 3.20 12.23 -20.48
N PHE A 348 3.32 12.16 -19.16
CA PHE A 348 2.21 11.87 -18.25
C PHE A 348 1.14 12.96 -18.30
N VAL A 349 1.55 14.23 -18.20
CA VAL A 349 0.66 15.39 -18.22
C VAL A 349 -0.11 15.46 -19.55
N ARG A 350 0.56 15.24 -20.69
CA ARG A 350 -0.09 15.16 -22.00
C ARG A 350 -1.07 14.00 -22.07
N ALA A 351 -0.71 12.81 -21.60
CA ALA A 351 -1.61 11.66 -21.58
C ALA A 351 -2.89 11.94 -20.77
N GLU A 352 -2.77 12.58 -19.61
CA GLU A 352 -3.91 12.96 -18.77
C GLU A 352 -4.77 14.08 -19.39
N TYR A 353 -4.15 15.07 -20.04
CA TYR A 353 -4.91 16.10 -20.76
C TYR A 353 -5.62 15.57 -22.00
N ASP A 354 -4.97 14.70 -22.78
CA ASP A 354 -5.58 14.05 -23.94
C ASP A 354 -6.78 13.19 -23.53
N GLU A 355 -6.68 12.48 -22.40
CA GLU A 355 -7.79 11.72 -21.86
C GLU A 355 -8.95 12.59 -21.35
N LYS A 356 -8.64 13.72 -20.70
CA LYS A 356 -9.66 14.71 -20.31
C LYS A 356 -10.34 15.32 -21.55
N ALA A 357 -9.56 15.67 -22.57
CA ALA A 357 -10.07 16.24 -23.83
C ALA A 357 -10.97 15.24 -24.56
N LYS A 358 -10.55 13.99 -24.72
CA LYS A 358 -11.40 12.91 -25.28
C LYS A 358 -12.65 12.62 -24.44
N GLY A 359 -12.65 13.05 -23.16
CA GLY A 359 -13.82 13.00 -22.29
C GLY A 359 -14.81 14.16 -22.46
N ASN A 360 -14.34 15.31 -22.96
CA ASN A 360 -15.12 16.55 -23.12
C ASN A 360 -15.49 16.84 -24.58
N VAL A 361 -14.78 16.27 -25.55
CA VAL A 361 -15.09 16.37 -26.98
C VAL A 361 -16.20 15.37 -27.31
N GLN A 362 -17.43 15.73 -26.98
CA GLN A 362 -18.69 15.46 -27.71
C GLN A 362 -19.90 15.91 -26.87
N ILE A 363 -19.87 17.17 -26.45
CA ILE A 363 -21.09 17.97 -26.32
C ILE A 363 -21.01 18.89 -27.54
N TYR A 364 -22.06 18.94 -28.36
CA TYR A 364 -22.11 19.53 -29.71
C TYR A 364 -21.62 18.62 -30.85
N LYS A 365 -22.47 17.66 -31.24
CA LYS A 365 -23.32 17.83 -32.43
C LYS A 365 -24.50 16.88 -32.38
#